data_AF-A0AAW6E0E3-F1
#
_entry.id   AF-A0AAW6E0E3-F1
#
_cell.length_a   1.000
_cell.length_b   1.000
_cell.length_c   1.000
_cell.angle_alpha   90.00
_cell.angle_beta   90.00
_cell.angle_gamma   90.00
#
_symmetry.space_group_name_H-M   'P 1'
#
loop_
_entity.id
_entity.type
_entity.pdbx_description
1 polymer ?
#
loop_
_entity_poly.entity_id
_entity_poly.type
_entity_poly.pdbx_seq_one_letter_code
_entity_poly.pdbx_strand_id
1 'polypeptide(L)'
;MGFTIPRVDTLLAPYAEKSYQKYVDEYLSICDNGDKNKADEYATKKVYRDFEQGFQSWEMAFNSVGSSRGDYPFIAISFGIGTSKWETMASEVALKTRMGGQGKEGFKRPVLFPKLTFLYDGNLHGKGEKLEWLFDVAIDCSSKAMYPDFLSLTGDGYIPEMYKKYGKVVSLMG
;
A
#
# COMPACT_ATOMS: atom_id res chain seq x y z
N MET A 1 9.64 -20.90 4.15
CA MET A 1 8.39 -20.82 3.38
C MET A 1 7.98 -19.36 3.43
N GLY A 2 7.88 -18.69 2.28
CA GLY A 2 7.44 -17.30 2.22
C GLY A 2 5.94 -17.19 2.43
N PHE A 3 5.47 -16.02 2.87
CA PHE A 3 4.07 -15.70 3.03
C PHE A 3 3.74 -14.43 2.25
N THR A 4 2.60 -14.41 1.57
CA THR A 4 2.19 -13.27 0.75
C THR A 4 0.84 -12.77 1.22
N ILE A 5 0.72 -11.45 1.42
CA ILE A 5 -0.54 -10.76 1.69
C ILE A 5 -1.02 -10.17 0.36
N PRO A 6 -1.94 -10.84 -0.35
CA PRO A 6 -2.43 -10.36 -1.63
C PRO A 6 -3.37 -9.17 -1.43
N ARG A 7 -3.34 -8.19 -2.35
CA ARG A 7 -4.32 -7.08 -2.39
C ARG A 7 -4.47 -6.39 -1.04
N VAL A 8 -3.33 -6.02 -0.45
CA VAL A 8 -3.29 -5.41 0.89
C VAL A 8 -4.03 -4.08 0.93
N ASP A 9 -4.07 -3.36 -0.19
CA ASP A 9 -4.89 -2.16 -0.42
C ASP A 9 -6.38 -2.41 -0.13
N THR A 10 -6.95 -3.43 -0.76
CA THR A 10 -8.35 -3.84 -0.57
C THR A 10 -8.59 -4.43 0.81
N LEU A 11 -7.61 -5.16 1.36
CA LEU A 11 -7.72 -5.74 2.70
C LEU A 11 -7.82 -4.66 3.79
N LEU A 12 -7.05 -3.58 3.67
CA LEU A 12 -6.98 -2.53 4.68
C LEU A 12 -8.11 -1.49 4.54
N ALA A 13 -8.68 -1.32 3.35
CA ALA A 13 -9.69 -0.29 3.07
C ALA A 13 -10.91 -0.29 4.02
N PRO A 14 -11.53 -1.44 4.38
CA PRO A 14 -12.64 -1.45 5.33
C PRO A 14 -12.26 -0.98 6.75
N TYR A 15 -11.00 -1.14 7.13
CA TYR A 15 -10.49 -0.68 8.43
C TYR A 15 -10.17 0.81 8.39
N ALA A 16 -9.63 1.30 7.27
CA ALA A 16 -9.42 2.72 7.04
C ALA A 16 -10.75 3.51 7.06
N GLU A 17 -11.81 2.97 6.46
CA GLU A 17 -13.16 3.56 6.53
C GLU A 17 -13.69 3.64 7.97
N LYS A 18 -13.48 2.59 8.78
CA LYS A 18 -13.85 2.61 10.20
C LYS A 18 -13.05 3.64 11.00
N SER A 19 -11.74 3.74 10.75
CA SER A 19 -10.89 4.77 11.35
C SER A 19 -11.34 6.17 10.94
N TYR A 20 -11.67 6.38 9.66
CA TYR A 20 -12.19 7.64 9.16
C TYR A 20 -13.46 8.07 9.91
N GLN A 21 -14.45 7.19 10.02
CA GLN A 21 -15.69 7.49 10.75
C GLN A 21 -15.42 7.83 12.21
N LYS A 22 -14.56 7.06 12.88
CA LYS A 22 -14.14 7.36 14.25
C LYS A 22 -13.52 8.75 14.37
N TYR A 23 -12.70 9.18 13.40
CA TYR A 23 -12.06 10.49 13.44
C TYR A 23 -12.98 11.65 13.06
N VAL A 24 -13.99 11.40 12.21
CA VAL A 24 -15.07 12.35 11.98
C VAL A 24 -15.85 12.58 13.27
N ASP A 25 -16.25 11.51 13.95
CA ASP A 25 -16.97 11.60 15.23
C ASP A 25 -16.12 12.29 16.31
N GLU A 26 -14.82 11.95 16.38
CA GLU A 26 -13.86 12.63 17.26
C GLU A 26 -13.85 14.13 17.00
N TYR A 27 -13.73 14.57 15.74
CA TYR A 27 -13.71 15.98 15.39
C TYR A 27 -15.01 16.69 15.78
N LEU A 28 -16.16 16.10 15.46
CA LEU A 28 -17.48 16.66 15.75
C LEU A 28 -17.75 16.75 17.26
N SER A 29 -17.19 15.84 18.07
CA SER A 29 -17.33 15.87 19.52
C SER A 29 -16.55 17.01 20.19
N ILE A 30 -15.50 17.53 19.54
CA ILE A 30 -14.61 18.55 20.09
C ILE A 30 -14.97 19.95 19.56
N CYS A 31 -15.59 20.04 18.38
CA CYS A 31 -15.89 21.32 17.72
C CYS A 31 -17.38 21.68 17.84
N ASP A 32 -17.69 22.73 18.61
CA ASP A 32 -19.06 23.23 18.85
C ASP A 32 -19.83 23.65 17.57
N ASN A 33 -19.12 23.95 16.48
CA ASN A 33 -19.69 24.30 15.16
C ASN A 33 -19.04 23.48 14.03
N GLY A 34 -18.91 22.17 14.22
CA GLY A 34 -18.16 21.27 13.34
C GLY A 34 -18.52 21.40 11.85
N ASP A 35 -17.61 22.02 11.08
CA ASP A 35 -17.67 22.07 9.63
C ASP A 35 -17.34 20.68 9.06
N LYS A 36 -18.27 20.12 8.27
CA LYS A 36 -18.10 18.80 7.64
C LYS A 36 -16.85 18.70 6.78
N ASN A 37 -16.46 19.80 6.12
CA ASN A 37 -15.25 19.80 5.28
C ASN A 37 -13.98 19.69 6.15
N LYS A 38 -13.95 20.40 7.29
CA LYS A 38 -12.83 20.29 8.23
C LYS A 38 -12.78 18.94 8.92
N ALA A 39 -13.94 18.33 9.18
CA ALA A 39 -14.02 16.97 9.71
C ALA A 39 -13.46 15.94 8.72
N ASP A 40 -13.82 16.01 7.42
CA ASP A 40 -13.27 15.14 6.38
C ASP A 40 -11.75 15.33 6.24
N GLU A 41 -11.26 16.57 6.19
CA GLU A 41 -9.82 16.85 6.10
C GLU A 41 -9.06 16.28 7.31
N TYR A 42 -9.57 16.54 8.53
CA TYR A 42 -8.99 16.04 9.77
C TYR A 42 -8.92 14.51 9.80
N ALA A 43 -10.06 13.85 9.51
CA ALA A 43 -10.16 12.40 9.54
C ALA A 43 -9.31 11.75 8.45
N THR A 44 -9.33 12.30 7.23
CA THR A 44 -8.50 11.82 6.11
C THR A 44 -7.02 11.92 6.44
N LYS A 45 -6.58 13.03 7.03
CA LYS A 45 -5.17 13.22 7.44
C LYS A 45 -4.75 12.22 8.52
N LYS A 46 -5.62 11.94 9.48
CA LYS A 46 -5.36 10.91 10.50
C LYS A 46 -5.27 9.52 9.90
N VAL A 47 -6.18 9.14 8.99
CA VAL A 47 -6.11 7.84 8.31
C VAL A 47 -4.83 7.70 7.48
N TYR A 48 -4.42 8.75 6.75
CA TYR A 48 -3.15 8.75 6.05
C TYR A 48 -1.98 8.50 7.02
N ARG A 49 -2.00 9.17 8.18
CA ARG A 49 -0.98 9.01 9.23
C ARG A 49 -0.98 7.61 9.85
N ASP A 50 -2.14 6.98 10.00
CA ASP A 50 -2.26 5.59 10.45
C ASP A 50 -1.62 4.62 9.44
N PHE A 51 -1.86 4.81 8.14
CA PHE A 51 -1.19 4.03 7.11
C PHE A 51 0.33 4.20 7.16
N GLU A 52 0.83 5.43 7.30
CA GLU A 52 2.28 5.70 7.40
C GLU A 52 2.89 4.93 8.57
N GLN A 53 2.29 5.05 9.75
CA GLN A 53 2.79 4.37 10.94
C GLN A 53 2.66 2.85 10.83
N GLY A 54 1.55 2.36 10.25
CA GLY A 54 1.31 0.94 10.04
C GLY A 54 2.37 0.32 9.13
N PHE A 55 2.60 0.89 7.95
CA PHE A 55 3.60 0.38 7.01
C PHE A 55 5.03 0.54 7.55
N GLN A 56 5.36 1.65 8.23
CA GLN A 56 6.66 1.79 8.90
C GLN A 56 6.86 0.72 9.98
N SER A 57 5.81 0.43 10.76
CA SER A 57 5.85 -0.60 11.79
C SER A 57 6.04 -1.99 11.18
N TRP A 58 5.42 -2.26 10.02
CA TRP A 58 5.62 -3.51 9.29
C TRP A 58 7.04 -3.65 8.77
N GLU A 59 7.59 -2.61 8.14
CA GLU A 59 8.99 -2.61 7.69
C GLU A 59 9.94 -2.82 8.86
N MET A 60 9.72 -2.15 10.00
CA MET A 60 10.55 -2.36 11.18
C MET A 60 10.43 -3.80 11.70
N ALA A 61 9.21 -4.30 11.90
CA ALA A 61 8.98 -5.63 12.46
C ALA A 61 9.57 -6.74 11.57
N PHE A 62 9.33 -6.68 10.26
CA PHE A 62 9.78 -7.72 9.33
C PHE A 62 11.29 -7.69 9.07
N ASN A 63 11.99 -6.62 9.46
CA ASN A 63 13.45 -6.50 9.36
C ASN A 63 14.15 -6.44 10.73
N SER A 64 13.46 -6.74 11.84
CA SER A 64 14.08 -6.78 13.17
C SER A 64 13.69 -8.01 13.99
N VAL A 65 12.53 -8.60 13.73
CA VAL A 65 12.06 -9.81 14.41
C VAL A 65 12.46 -11.02 13.58
N GLY A 66 13.38 -11.82 14.12
CA GLY A 66 13.78 -13.09 13.51
C GLY A 66 12.65 -14.13 13.55
N SER A 67 12.56 -14.92 12.49
CA SER A 67 11.73 -16.13 12.47
C SER A 67 12.25 -17.20 13.43
N SER A 68 11.50 -18.29 13.63
CA SER A 68 11.93 -19.46 14.42
C SER A 68 13.24 -20.09 13.94
N ARG A 69 13.69 -19.75 12.72
CA ARG A 69 14.93 -20.23 12.10
C ARG A 69 16.10 -19.24 12.24
N GLY A 70 15.90 -18.09 12.90
CA GLY A 70 16.92 -17.07 13.09
C GLY A 70 17.18 -16.15 11.88
N ASP A 71 16.34 -16.25 10.83
CA ASP A 71 16.40 -15.39 9.63
C ASP A 71 15.15 -14.50 9.52
N TYR A 72 15.16 -13.48 8.67
CA TYR A 72 14.00 -12.61 8.43
C TYR A 72 12.80 -13.39 7.86
N PRO A 73 11.57 -13.05 8.27
CA PRO A 73 10.39 -13.64 7.68
C PRO A 73 10.26 -13.19 6.22
N PHE A 74 10.24 -14.15 5.29
CA PHE A 74 10.04 -13.91 3.86
C PHE A 74 8.58 -13.49 3.61
N ILE A 75 8.31 -12.18 3.68
CA ILE A 75 6.96 -11.62 3.53
C ILE A 75 6.90 -10.78 2.25
N ALA A 76 5.85 -10.97 1.46
CA ALA A 76 5.54 -10.14 0.31
C ALA A 76 4.13 -9.54 0.43
N ILE A 77 3.93 -8.36 -0.11
CA ILE A 77 2.61 -7.73 -0.23
C ILE A 77 2.35 -7.31 -1.68
N SER A 78 1.11 -7.48 -2.15
CA SER A 78 0.69 -7.00 -3.47
C SER A 78 -0.44 -5.98 -3.39
N PHE A 79 -0.45 -4.99 -4.28
CA PHE A 79 -1.39 -3.87 -4.30
C PHE A 79 -1.37 -3.16 -5.67
N GLY A 80 -2.29 -2.24 -5.91
CA GLY A 80 -2.22 -1.29 -7.03
C GLY A 80 -3.50 -1.18 -7.86
N ILE A 81 -4.36 -2.20 -7.86
CA ILE A 81 -5.61 -2.17 -8.65
C ILE A 81 -6.85 -1.77 -7.85
N GLY A 82 -6.73 -1.47 -6.55
CA GLY A 82 -7.81 -0.88 -5.78
C GLY A 82 -8.09 0.57 -6.22
N THR A 83 -9.37 0.96 -6.29
CA THR A 83 -9.79 2.22 -6.93
C THR A 83 -10.55 3.17 -5.99
N SER A 84 -10.88 2.72 -4.78
CA SER A 84 -11.49 3.56 -3.75
C SER A 84 -10.44 4.45 -3.06
N LYS A 85 -10.90 5.54 -2.43
CA LYS A 85 -10.07 6.52 -1.69
C LYS A 85 -9.05 5.84 -0.77
N TRP A 86 -9.48 4.84 -0.01
CA TRP A 86 -8.63 4.16 0.96
C TRP A 86 -7.68 3.15 0.35
N GLU A 87 -8.09 2.45 -0.72
CA GLU A 87 -7.21 1.51 -1.42
C GLU A 87 -6.06 2.23 -2.13
N THR A 88 -6.37 3.34 -2.82
CA THR A 88 -5.34 4.15 -3.49
C THR A 88 -4.41 4.80 -2.48
N MET A 89 -4.95 5.27 -1.34
CA MET A 89 -4.15 5.80 -0.23
C MET A 89 -3.22 4.73 0.36
N ALA A 90 -3.72 3.52 0.62
CA ALA A 90 -2.90 2.42 1.12
C ALA A 90 -1.73 2.09 0.16
N SER A 91 -2.02 2.01 -1.13
CA SER A 91 -1.01 1.75 -2.18
C SER A 91 0.05 2.85 -2.24
N GLU A 92 -0.38 4.11 -2.27
CA GLU A 92 0.51 5.27 -2.30
C GLU A 92 1.41 5.33 -1.05
N VAL A 93 0.83 5.16 0.14
CA VAL A 93 1.56 5.25 1.39
C VAL A 93 2.55 4.09 1.54
N ALA A 94 2.21 2.88 1.08
CA ALA A 94 3.15 1.76 1.05
C ALA A 94 4.41 2.09 0.22
N LEU A 95 4.23 2.66 -0.98
CA LEU A 95 5.32 3.08 -1.86
C LEU A 95 6.14 4.23 -1.26
N LYS A 96 5.48 5.26 -0.73
CA LYS A 96 6.15 6.41 -0.08
C LYS A 96 6.93 6.00 1.16
N THR A 97 6.40 5.06 1.94
CA THR A 97 7.09 4.51 3.11
C THR A 97 8.38 3.81 2.69
N ARG A 98 8.32 2.95 1.67
CA ARG A 98 9.49 2.26 1.12
C ARG A 98 10.55 3.22 0.61
N MET A 99 10.14 4.26 -0.13
CA MET A 99 11.05 5.33 -0.58
C MET A 99 11.72 6.05 0.57
N GLY A 100 11.00 6.24 1.68
CA GLY A 100 11.52 6.88 2.87
C GLY A 100 12.65 6.10 3.53
N GLY A 101 12.62 4.76 3.45
CA GLY A 101 13.58 3.88 4.12
C GLY A 101 13.52 3.97 5.64
N GLN A 102 14.35 3.16 6.31
CA GLN A 102 14.42 3.08 7.77
C GLN A 102 15.78 3.54 8.30
N GLY A 103 15.78 4.15 9.49
CA GLY A 103 16.98 4.64 10.15
C GLY A 103 16.90 6.11 10.55
N LYS A 104 18.01 6.65 11.06
CA LYS A 104 18.13 8.06 11.43
C LYS A 104 18.04 8.95 10.19
N GLU A 105 17.52 10.15 10.35
CA GLU A 105 17.54 11.17 9.29
C GLU A 105 18.96 11.39 8.77
N GLY A 106 19.13 11.46 7.44
CA GLY A 106 20.44 11.47 6.78
C GLY A 106 21.14 10.11 6.64
N PHE A 107 20.67 9.07 7.33
CA PHE A 107 21.25 7.72 7.32
C PHE A 107 20.20 6.63 7.05
N LYS A 108 19.07 6.99 6.44
CA LYS A 108 18.02 6.04 6.10
C LYS A 108 18.50 5.08 5.02
N ARG A 109 18.14 3.81 5.16
CA ARG A 109 18.46 2.75 4.19
C ARG A 109 17.18 2.08 3.70
N PRO A 110 17.14 1.66 2.42
CA PRO A 110 16.09 0.77 1.93
C PRO A 110 16.03 -0.51 2.78
N VAL A 111 14.82 -1.01 3.01
CA VAL A 111 14.59 -2.27 3.72
C VAL A 111 14.36 -3.42 2.74
N LEU A 112 14.58 -4.65 3.21
CA LEU A 112 14.41 -5.86 2.40
C LEU A 112 12.96 -6.34 2.38
N PHE A 113 12.29 -6.32 3.54
CA PHE A 113 10.92 -6.81 3.69
C PHE A 113 9.92 -5.73 4.14
N PRO A 114 8.62 -5.85 3.78
CA PRO A 114 8.09 -6.86 2.87
C PRO A 114 8.54 -6.60 1.42
N LYS A 115 8.67 -7.64 0.60
CA LYS A 115 8.76 -7.44 -0.85
C LYS A 115 7.48 -6.75 -1.33
N LEU A 116 7.59 -5.79 -2.23
CA LEU A 116 6.43 -5.09 -2.78
C LEU A 116 6.19 -5.54 -4.21
N THR A 117 4.96 -5.93 -4.53
CA THR A 117 4.55 -6.25 -5.90
C THR A 117 3.41 -5.33 -6.33
N PHE A 118 3.68 -4.45 -7.28
CA PHE A 118 2.69 -3.60 -7.90
C PHE A 118 1.95 -4.35 -9.00
N LEU A 119 0.62 -4.45 -8.86
CA LEU A 119 -0.26 -5.09 -9.81
C LEU A 119 -0.64 -4.07 -10.89
N TYR A 120 -0.05 -4.23 -12.08
CA TYR A 120 -0.27 -3.32 -13.20
C TYR A 120 -1.44 -3.79 -14.06
N ASP A 121 -2.51 -3.01 -14.08
CA ASP A 121 -3.61 -3.10 -15.05
C ASP A 121 -3.55 -1.92 -16.02
N GLY A 122 -3.37 -2.20 -17.31
CA GLY A 122 -3.25 -1.18 -18.35
C GLY A 122 -4.50 -0.30 -18.53
N ASN A 123 -5.68 -0.76 -18.09
CA ASN A 123 -6.92 0.04 -18.12
C ASN A 123 -7.09 0.91 -16.86
N LEU A 124 -6.17 0.82 -15.91
CA LEU A 124 -6.15 1.67 -14.71
C LEU A 124 -4.90 2.56 -14.68
N HIS A 125 -3.76 2.03 -15.13
CA HIS A 125 -2.43 2.63 -15.00
C HIS A 125 -1.82 3.05 -16.33
N GLY A 126 -2.50 2.76 -17.45
CA GLY A 126 -2.07 3.22 -18.76
C GLY A 126 -2.05 4.74 -18.86
N LYS A 127 -1.43 5.25 -19.93
CA LYS A 127 -1.37 6.69 -20.18
C LYS A 127 -2.78 7.27 -20.33
N GLY A 128 -3.12 8.28 -19.53
CA GLY A 128 -4.44 8.91 -19.47
C GLY A 128 -5.46 8.18 -18.60
N GLU A 129 -5.10 7.07 -17.97
CA GLU A 129 -6.01 6.30 -17.11
C GLU A 129 -6.05 6.83 -15.67
N LYS A 130 -7.13 6.48 -14.96
CA LYS A 130 -7.48 7.03 -13.64
C LYS A 130 -6.35 6.94 -12.59
N LEU A 131 -5.55 5.88 -12.65
CA LEU A 131 -4.47 5.59 -11.69
C LEU A 131 -3.08 5.67 -12.33
N GLU A 132 -2.91 6.35 -13.48
CA GLU A 132 -1.59 6.64 -14.05
C GLU A 132 -0.65 7.26 -13.01
N TRP A 133 -1.16 8.22 -12.22
CA TRP A 133 -0.41 8.88 -11.15
C TRP A 133 0.14 7.89 -10.09
N LEU A 134 -0.59 6.81 -9.78
CA LEU A 134 -0.16 5.83 -8.80
C LEU A 134 0.96 4.94 -9.37
N PHE A 135 0.90 4.68 -10.69
CA PHE A 135 1.97 4.00 -11.40
C PHE A 135 3.24 4.85 -11.46
N ASP A 136 3.12 6.17 -11.67
CA ASP A 136 4.26 7.08 -11.59
C ASP A 136 4.94 7.05 -10.20
N VAL A 137 4.15 7.02 -9.13
CA VAL A 137 4.67 6.85 -7.75
C VAL A 137 5.37 5.49 -7.59
N ALA A 138 4.85 4.43 -8.23
CA ALA A 138 5.48 3.11 -8.18
C ALA A 138 6.82 3.08 -8.93
N ILE A 139 6.92 3.75 -10.09
CA ILE A 139 8.17 3.90 -10.84
C ILE A 139 9.20 4.71 -10.03
N ASP A 140 8.79 5.83 -9.43
CA ASP A 140 9.66 6.63 -8.56
C ASP A 140 10.19 5.80 -7.39
N CYS A 141 9.32 5.00 -6.76
CA CYS A 141 9.69 4.08 -5.70
C CYS A 141 10.72 3.05 -6.16
N SER A 142 10.48 2.40 -7.30
CA SER A 142 11.39 1.41 -7.87
C SER A 142 12.77 2.00 -8.16
N SER A 143 12.81 3.23 -8.69
CA SER A 143 14.07 3.93 -8.98
C SER A 143 14.94 4.21 -7.73
N LYS A 144 14.31 4.36 -6.55
CA LYS A 144 14.98 4.71 -5.29
C LYS A 144 15.27 3.50 -4.39
N ALA A 145 14.42 2.47 -4.46
CA ALA A 145 14.42 1.38 -3.50
C ALA A 145 14.40 -0.02 -4.13
N MET A 146 14.54 -0.14 -5.46
CA MET A 146 14.46 -1.37 -6.27
C MET A 146 13.13 -2.12 -6.20
N TYR A 147 12.18 -1.64 -5.41
CA TYR A 147 10.82 -2.12 -5.27
C TYR A 147 9.84 -0.99 -5.56
N PRO A 148 8.63 -1.25 -6.05
CA PRO A 148 8.03 -2.58 -6.22
C PRO A 148 8.52 -3.33 -7.46
N ASP A 149 8.40 -4.66 -7.41
CA ASP A 149 8.35 -5.51 -8.59
C ASP A 149 7.01 -5.29 -9.31
N PHE A 150 6.97 -5.39 -10.63
CA PHE A 150 5.75 -5.17 -11.40
C PHE A 150 5.18 -6.48 -11.94
N LEU A 151 3.90 -6.73 -11.68
CA LEU A 151 3.15 -7.85 -12.24
C LEU A 151 2.04 -7.33 -13.15
N SER A 152 2.21 -7.51 -14.46
CA SER A 152 1.17 -7.15 -15.43
C SER A 152 -0.02 -8.11 -15.33
N LEU A 153 -1.22 -7.56 -15.23
CA LEU A 153 -2.49 -8.28 -15.22
C LEU A 153 -3.23 -8.18 -16.55
N THR A 154 -2.85 -7.23 -17.41
CA THR A 154 -3.41 -7.05 -18.76
C THR A 154 -2.49 -7.51 -19.88
N GLY A 155 -1.25 -7.91 -19.57
CA GLY A 155 -0.31 -8.49 -20.54
C GLY A 155 -0.70 -9.91 -21.00
N ASP A 156 0.30 -10.66 -21.44
CA ASP A 156 0.13 -12.04 -21.93
C ASP A 156 0.65 -13.07 -20.93
N GLY A 157 0.04 -14.26 -20.92
CA GLY A 157 0.42 -15.38 -20.07
C GLY A 157 -0.66 -15.76 -19.04
N TYR A 158 -0.35 -16.80 -18.26
CA TYR A 158 -1.35 -17.46 -17.40
C TYR A 158 -2.00 -16.55 -16.35
N ILE A 159 -1.22 -15.68 -15.68
CA ILE A 159 -1.76 -14.78 -14.66
C ILE A 159 -2.69 -13.73 -15.28
N PRO A 160 -2.27 -12.99 -16.34
CA PRO A 160 -3.18 -12.11 -17.07
C PRO A 160 -4.42 -12.82 -17.62
N GLU A 161 -4.30 -14.01 -18.20
CA GLU A 161 -5.45 -14.78 -18.71
C GLU A 161 -6.45 -15.10 -17.60
N MET A 162 -5.98 -15.55 -16.44
CA MET A 162 -6.81 -15.82 -15.27
C MET A 162 -7.48 -14.53 -14.76
N TYR A 163 -6.75 -13.43 -14.70
CA TYR A 163 -7.31 -12.14 -14.27
C TYR A 163 -8.37 -11.63 -15.25
N LYS A 164 -8.10 -11.65 -16.56
CA LYS A 164 -9.04 -11.25 -17.61
C LYS A 164 -10.31 -12.12 -17.60
N LYS A 165 -10.17 -13.43 -17.37
CA LYS A 165 -11.28 -14.39 -17.38
C LYS A 165 -12.16 -14.32 -16.12
N TYR A 166 -11.56 -14.13 -14.94
CA TYR A 166 -12.25 -14.27 -13.66
C TYR A 166 -12.34 -12.98 -12.82
N GLY A 167 -11.62 -11.92 -13.20
CA GLY A 167 -11.51 -10.69 -12.41
C GLY A 167 -10.83 -10.89 -11.05
N LYS A 168 -10.04 -11.96 -10.90
CA LYS A 168 -9.38 -12.33 -9.64
C LYS A 168 -7.87 -12.35 -9.81
N VAL A 169 -7.16 -11.74 -8.86
CA VAL A 169 -5.71 -11.73 -8.82
C VAL A 169 -5.20 -13.03 -8.22
N VAL A 170 -4.28 -13.67 -8.93
CA VAL A 170 -3.47 -14.76 -8.39
C VAL A 170 -2.13 -14.15 -7.97
N SER A 171 -1.86 -14.11 -6.66
CA SER A 171 -0.56 -13.63 -6.16
C SER A 171 0.42 -14.79 -6.11
N LEU A 172 1.60 -14.58 -6.71
CA LEU A 172 2.70 -15.53 -6.64
C LEU A 172 3.28 -15.55 -5.22
N MET A 173 3.69 -16.73 -4.73
CA MET A 173 4.53 -16.79 -3.53
C MET A 173 5.92 -16.25 -3.90
N GLY A 174 6.36 -15.22 -3.17
CA GLY A 174 7.66 -14.55 -3.34
C GLY A 174 8.81 -15.17 -2.56
#